data_AF-A0A4V1AJ00-F1
#
_entry.id   AF-A0A4V1AJ00-F1
#
_cell.length_a   1.000
_cell.length_b   1.000
_cell.length_c   1.000
_cell.angle_alpha   90.00
_cell.angle_beta   90.00
_cell.angle_gamma   90.00
#
_symmetry.space_group_name_H-M   'P 1'
#
loop_
_entity.id
_entity.type
_entity.pdbx_description
1 polymer ?
#
loop_
_entity_poly.entity_id
_entity_poly.type
_entity_poly.pdbx_seq_one_letter_code
_entity_poly.pdbx_strand_id
1 'polypeptide(L)'
;MMPEQNSTEKPSIQNVRIMHENFADANEAVIAQFVDDAWLEVQDLFRPKYREIACRYLAAHLLLLSADTYRVKSEKVDEMEKSYFASSRSGFDTTPFGQKYKQLLDQFGKGSKRIGLVVV
;
A
#
# COMPACT_ATOMS: atom_id res chain seq x y z
N MET A 1 -4.63 -28.04 -13.50
CA MET A 1 -5.40 -26.90 -14.03
C MET A 1 -5.59 -25.92 -12.89
N MET A 2 -4.74 -24.89 -12.80
CA MET A 2 -4.82 -23.90 -11.71
C MET A 2 -5.90 -22.88 -12.09
N PRO A 3 -6.86 -22.56 -11.19
CA PRO A 3 -7.90 -21.60 -11.51
C PRO A 3 -7.30 -20.19 -11.60
N GLU A 4 -7.56 -19.57 -12.76
CA GLU A 4 -7.32 -18.17 -13.03
C GLU A 4 -8.19 -17.34 -12.07
N GLN A 5 -7.58 -16.87 -10.98
CA GLN A 5 -8.24 -16.07 -9.95
C GLN A 5 -8.61 -14.71 -10.58
N ASN A 6 -9.87 -14.58 -10.96
CA ASN A 6 -10.46 -13.37 -11.52
C ASN A 6 -10.34 -12.23 -10.49
N SER A 7 -9.34 -11.36 -10.64
CA SER A 7 -8.92 -10.37 -9.62
C SER A 7 -9.88 -9.17 -9.46
N THR A 8 -11.18 -9.43 -9.32
CA THR A 8 -12.20 -8.42 -8.96
C THR A 8 -12.39 -8.26 -7.45
N GLU A 9 -11.79 -9.14 -6.66
CA GLU A 9 -12.03 -9.24 -5.23
C GLU A 9 -10.97 -8.50 -4.42
N LYS A 10 -11.40 -7.99 -3.26
CA LYS A 10 -10.53 -7.33 -2.29
C LYS A 10 -9.48 -8.34 -1.79
N PRO A 11 -8.19 -7.95 -1.68
CA PRO A 11 -7.17 -8.86 -1.21
C PRO A 11 -7.45 -9.30 0.24
N SER A 12 -7.12 -10.54 0.56
CA SER A 12 -7.24 -11.05 1.93
C SER A 12 -6.10 -10.50 2.81
N ILE A 13 -6.32 -10.52 4.13
CA ILE A 13 -5.29 -10.17 5.13
C ILE A 13 -4.01 -11.01 4.92
N GLN A 14 -4.18 -12.30 4.63
CA GLN A 14 -3.07 -13.22 4.38
C GLN A 14 -2.26 -12.82 3.14
N ASN A 15 -2.92 -12.36 2.07
CA ASN A 15 -2.24 -11.92 0.85
C ASN A 15 -1.29 -10.75 1.10
N VAL A 16 -1.64 -9.84 2.01
CA VAL A 16 -0.79 -8.70 2.40
C VAL A 16 0.26 -9.13 3.42
N ARG A 17 -0.09 -9.99 4.39
CA ARG A 17 0.83 -10.51 5.40
C ARG A 17 2.06 -11.20 4.80
N ILE A 18 1.89 -11.95 3.72
CA ILE A 18 3.02 -12.64 3.05
C ILE A 18 3.90 -11.71 2.20
N MET A 19 3.56 -10.43 2.04
CA MET A 19 4.32 -9.51 1.18
C MET A 19 5.67 -9.10 1.77
N HIS A 20 5.80 -9.14 3.09
CA HIS A 20 7.02 -8.73 3.78
C HIS A 20 7.12 -9.39 5.16
N GLU A 21 8.33 -9.76 5.58
CA GLU A 21 8.58 -10.41 6.88
C GLU A 21 8.09 -9.57 8.07
N ASN A 22 8.30 -8.25 8.04
CA ASN A 22 7.79 -7.30 9.05
C ASN A 22 6.25 -7.30 9.23
N PHE A 23 5.49 -7.93 8.34
CA PHE A 23 4.02 -8.02 8.47
C PHE A 23 3.57 -9.31 9.16
N ALA A 24 4.46 -10.28 9.36
CA ALA A 24 4.12 -11.55 10.00
C ALA A 24 3.57 -11.34 11.42
N ASP A 25 4.19 -10.44 12.18
CA ASP A 25 3.80 -10.11 13.56
C ASP A 25 2.78 -8.96 13.66
N ALA A 26 2.36 -8.39 12.52
CA ALA A 26 1.40 -7.30 12.53
C ALA A 26 0.00 -7.80 12.93
N ASN A 27 -0.68 -7.01 13.77
CA ASN A 27 -2.03 -7.30 14.23
C ASN A 27 -2.99 -7.39 13.03
N GLU A 28 -3.80 -8.46 12.98
CA GLU A 28 -4.76 -8.70 11.90
C GLU A 28 -5.75 -7.57 11.73
N ALA A 29 -6.19 -6.93 12.81
CA ALA A 29 -7.08 -5.78 12.75
C ALA A 29 -6.44 -4.58 12.07
N VAL A 30 -5.14 -4.38 12.27
CA VAL A 30 -4.36 -3.30 11.63
C VAL A 30 -4.17 -3.60 10.15
N ILE A 31 -3.84 -4.85 9.80
CA ILE A 31 -3.74 -5.27 8.39
C ILE A 31 -5.09 -5.09 7.69
N ALA A 32 -6.19 -5.53 8.32
CA ALA A 32 -7.53 -5.38 7.78
C ALA A 32 -7.86 -3.91 7.51
N GLN A 33 -7.64 -3.03 8.49
CA GLN A 33 -7.91 -1.60 8.33
C GLN A 33 -7.17 -1.00 7.12
N PHE A 34 -5.87 -1.25 6.97
CA PHE A 34 -5.12 -0.72 5.83
C PHE A 34 -5.51 -1.33 4.50
N VAL A 35 -5.97 -2.59 4.48
CA VAL A 35 -6.55 -3.21 3.28
C VAL A 35 -7.87 -2.55 2.92
N ASP A 36 -8.71 -2.22 3.89
CA ASP A 36 -9.99 -1.54 3.69
C ASP A 36 -9.80 -0.15 3.10
N ASP A 37 -8.91 0.64 3.70
CA ASP A 37 -8.56 1.98 3.25
C ASP A 37 -7.98 1.95 1.83
N ALA A 38 -7.03 1.04 1.58
CA ALA A 38 -6.43 0.87 0.25
C ALA A 38 -7.46 0.42 -0.80
N TRP A 39 -8.40 -0.45 -0.42
CA TRP A 39 -9.43 -0.96 -1.32
C TRP A 39 -10.40 0.13 -1.77
N LEU A 40 -10.76 1.05 -0.88
CA LEU A 40 -11.57 2.21 -1.24
C LEU A 40 -10.85 3.09 -2.27
N GLU A 41 -9.56 3.36 -2.06
CA GLU A 41 -8.77 4.19 -2.97
C GLU A 41 -8.63 3.55 -4.38
N VAL A 42 -8.31 2.25 -4.45
CA VAL A 42 -8.07 1.61 -5.75
C VAL A 42 -9.34 1.37 -6.57
N GLN A 43 -10.51 1.29 -5.93
CA GLN A 43 -11.76 1.08 -6.65
C GLN A 43 -12.06 2.21 -7.62
N ASP A 44 -11.76 3.43 -7.20
CA ASP A 44 -12.00 4.62 -8.00
C ASP A 44 -10.88 4.87 -9.01
N LEU A 45 -9.64 4.54 -8.66
CA LEU A 45 -8.46 4.83 -9.49
C LEU A 45 -8.12 3.74 -10.51
N PHE A 46 -8.47 2.47 -10.27
CA PHE A 46 -8.04 1.35 -11.11
C PHE A 46 -9.20 0.60 -11.76
N ARG A 47 -8.94 0.05 -12.95
CA ARG A 47 -9.83 -0.93 -13.58
C ARG A 47 -9.86 -2.22 -12.75
N PRO A 48 -10.98 -2.96 -12.72
CA PRO A 48 -11.16 -4.14 -11.87
C PRO A 48 -9.97 -5.10 -11.84
N LYS A 49 -9.44 -5.46 -13.02
CA LYS A 49 -8.27 -6.36 -13.18
C LYS A 49 -7.02 -5.96 -12.39
N TYR A 50 -6.82 -4.66 -12.10
CA TYR A 50 -5.62 -4.16 -11.42
C TYR A 50 -5.87 -3.75 -9.97
N ARG A 51 -7.12 -3.78 -9.49
CA ARG A 51 -7.45 -3.29 -8.15
C ARG A 51 -6.80 -4.12 -7.06
N GLU A 52 -6.87 -5.45 -7.18
CA GLU A 52 -6.34 -6.35 -6.15
C GLU A 52 -4.82 -6.15 -5.97
N ILE A 53 -4.06 -6.10 -7.07
CA ILE A 53 -2.62 -5.91 -7.01
C ILE A 53 -2.24 -4.51 -6.53
N ALA A 54 -2.95 -3.47 -6.99
CA ALA A 54 -2.73 -2.10 -6.52
C ALA A 54 -3.04 -1.96 -5.02
N CYS A 55 -4.12 -2.59 -4.56
CA CYS A 55 -4.54 -2.59 -3.16
C CYS A 55 -3.50 -3.27 -2.27
N ARG A 56 -2.93 -4.40 -2.72
CA ARG A 56 -1.86 -5.10 -2.00
C ARG A 56 -0.64 -4.20 -1.79
N TYR A 57 -0.16 -3.55 -2.86
CA TYR A 57 1.00 -2.66 -2.77
C TYR A 57 0.72 -1.41 -1.93
N LEU A 58 -0.47 -0.83 -2.03
CA LEU A 58 -0.85 0.32 -1.23
C LEU A 58 -0.98 -0.05 0.26
N ALA A 59 -1.67 -1.13 0.58
CA ALA A 59 -1.79 -1.62 1.96
C ALA A 59 -0.42 -1.95 2.57
N ALA A 60 0.45 -2.64 1.83
CA ALA A 60 1.81 -2.93 2.28
C ALA A 60 2.65 -1.65 2.50
N HIS A 61 2.49 -0.63 1.66
CA HIS A 61 3.13 0.67 1.85
C HIS A 61 2.67 1.34 3.15
N LEU A 62 1.36 1.41 3.38
CA LEU A 62 0.78 2.00 4.60
C LEU A 62 1.20 1.24 5.86
N LEU A 63 1.20 -0.10 5.80
CA LEU A 63 1.68 -0.92 6.91
C LEU A 63 3.14 -0.63 7.24
N LEU A 64 4.00 -0.60 6.23
CA LEU A 64 5.43 -0.38 6.45
C LEU A 64 5.70 1.01 7.04
N LEU A 65 5.00 2.04 6.54
CA LEU A 65 5.05 3.38 7.15
C LEU A 65 4.59 3.39 8.61
N SER A 66 3.53 2.64 8.94
CA SER A 66 3.04 2.54 10.31
C SER A 66 4.03 1.79 11.23
N ALA A 67 4.69 0.75 10.71
CA ALA A 67 5.66 -0.05 11.45
C ALA A 67 6.96 0.74 11.74
N ASP A 68 7.47 1.49 10.75
CA ASP A 68 8.59 2.41 10.94
C ASP A 68 8.25 3.48 11.99
N THR A 69 7.03 4.02 11.95
CA THR A 69 6.57 5.00 12.94
C THR A 69 6.46 4.40 14.34
N TYR A 70 6.01 3.15 14.46
CA TYR A 70 5.92 2.45 15.75
C TYR A 70 7.30 2.11 16.33
N ARG A 71 8.24 1.67 15.48
CA ARG A 71 9.64 1.40 15.88
C ARG A 71 10.36 2.66 16.37
N VAL A 72 10.21 3.77 15.65
CA VAL A 72 10.75 5.07 16.05
C VAL A 72 10.08 5.59 17.33
N LYS A 73 8.79 5.30 17.54
CA LYS A 73 8.10 5.62 18.80
C LYS A 73 8.66 4.81 19.96
N SER A 74 8.90 3.51 19.81
CA SER A 74 9.44 2.68 20.89
C SER A 74 10.84 3.10 21.37
N GLU A 75 11.69 3.67 20.50
CA GLU A 75 12.97 4.26 20.93
C GLU A 75 12.82 5.61 21.65
N LYS A 76 11.70 6.32 21.48
CA LYS A 76 11.46 7.64 22.08
C LYS A 76 10.51 7.65 23.29
N VAL A 77 10.06 6.49 23.78
CA VAL A 77 9.26 6.40 25.02
C VAL A 77 10.16 6.50 26.27
N ASP A 78 11.00 7.52 26.35
CA ASP A 78 11.55 8.03 27.61
C ASP A 78 11.24 9.53 27.82
N GLU A 79 10.70 10.23 26.82
CA GLU A 79 10.26 11.61 26.99
C GLU A 79 8.88 11.83 26.37
N MET A 80 7.89 11.68 27.25
CA MET A 80 6.60 12.35 27.29
C MET A 80 6.37 13.42 26.21
N GLU A 81 5.71 13.08 25.08
CA GLU A 81 5.05 14.14 24.29
C GLU A 81 3.88 13.63 23.46
N LYS A 82 2.69 14.17 23.79
CA LYS A 82 1.54 14.30 22.89
C LYS A 82 1.96 15.15 21.69
N SER A 83 2.63 14.56 20.71
CA SER A 83 2.89 15.19 19.42
C SER A 83 1.85 14.70 18.41
N TYR A 84 0.91 15.60 18.11
CA TYR A 84 0.15 15.59 16.87
C TYR A 84 1.13 15.28 15.74
N PHE A 85 0.90 14.21 14.99
CA PHE A 85 1.84 13.69 14.01
C PHE A 85 2.13 14.72 12.92
N ALA A 86 3.20 15.48 13.13
CA ALA A 86 3.82 16.35 12.16
C ALA A 86 4.36 15.51 11.01
N SER A 87 3.86 15.82 9.83
CA SER A 87 4.37 15.50 8.50
C SER A 87 5.90 15.52 8.42
N SER A 88 6.56 14.41 8.06
CA SER A 88 7.92 14.47 7.48
C SER A 88 8.51 13.20 6.80
N ARG A 89 7.67 12.26 6.31
CA ARG A 89 8.05 11.27 5.26
C ARG A 89 6.82 10.86 4.44
N SER A 90 6.14 11.82 3.83
CA SER A 90 4.92 11.57 3.04
C SER A 90 5.25 11.45 1.56
N GLY A 91 5.14 10.25 1.00
CA GLY A 91 5.25 10.03 -0.44
C GLY A 91 5.42 8.55 -0.80
N PHE A 92 4.88 8.15 -1.96
CA PHE A 92 4.99 6.77 -2.46
C PHE A 92 6.44 6.32 -2.69
N ASP A 93 7.39 7.25 -2.83
CA ASP A 93 8.79 6.92 -3.09
C ASP A 93 9.54 6.42 -1.83
N THR A 94 8.92 6.47 -0.66
CA THR A 94 9.52 6.12 0.64
C THR A 94 9.62 4.63 0.90
N THR A 95 8.83 3.79 0.20
CA THR A 95 8.94 2.34 0.32
C THR A 95 8.94 1.67 -1.06
N PRO A 96 9.57 0.49 -1.21
CA PRO A 96 9.52 -0.27 -2.47
C PRO A 96 8.08 -0.56 -2.93
N PHE A 97 7.17 -0.78 -1.97
CA PHE A 97 5.76 -1.02 -2.24
C PHE A 97 5.04 0.23 -2.74
N GLY A 98 5.34 1.40 -2.17
CA GLY A 98 4.81 2.68 -2.66
C GLY A 98 5.29 2.99 -4.07
N GLN A 99 6.57 2.75 -4.38
CA GLN A 99 7.12 2.94 -5.72
C GLN A 99 6.43 2.02 -6.75
N LYS A 100 6.14 0.77 -6.37
CA LYS A 100 5.38 -0.16 -7.20
C LYS A 100 3.93 0.28 -7.39
N TYR A 101 3.28 0.77 -6.35
CA TYR A 101 1.93 1.33 -6.46
C TYR A 101 1.90 2.53 -7.42
N LYS A 102 2.86 3.45 -7.32
CA LYS A 102 3.01 4.60 -8.22
C LYS A 102 3.23 4.15 -9.67
N GLN A 103 4.11 3.16 -9.91
CA GLN A 103 4.28 2.57 -11.25
C GLN A 103 2.98 1.99 -11.81
N LEU A 104 2.18 1.32 -10.98
CA LEU A 104 0.88 0.79 -11.38
C LEU A 104 -0.10 1.92 -11.69
N LEU A 105 -0.15 2.95 -10.85
CA LEU A 105 -1.00 4.12 -11.04
C LEU A 105 -0.66 4.85 -12.35
N ASP A 106 0.62 5.03 -12.64
CA ASP A 106 1.08 5.66 -13.88
C ASP A 106 0.75 4.83 -15.12
N GLN A 107 0.76 3.50 -15.01
CA GLN A 107 0.53 2.61 -16.15
C GLN A 107 -0.95 2.27 -16.39
N PHE A 108 -1.74 2.13 -15.32
CA PHE A 108 -3.07 1.51 -15.34
C PHE A 108 -4.15 2.32 -14.61
N GLY A 109 -3.79 3.44 -13.99
CA GLY A 109 -4.71 4.33 -13.30
C GLY A 109 -5.65 5.08 -14.25
N LYS A 110 -6.81 5.50 -13.75
CA LYS A 110 -7.68 6.44 -14.44
C LYS A 110 -7.01 7.81 -14.43
N GLY A 111 -6.60 8.28 -15.61
CA GLY A 111 -5.85 9.53 -15.75
C GLY A 111 -4.40 9.36 -16.18
N SER A 112 -3.92 8.12 -16.35
CA SER A 112 -2.67 7.80 -17.04
C SER A 112 -2.72 8.28 -18.49
N LYS A 113 -2.44 9.57 -18.71
CA LYS A 113 -2.05 10.06 -20.03
C LYS A 113 -0.73 9.39 -20.35
N ARG A 114 -0.81 8.22 -21.00
CA ARG A 114 0.30 7.70 -21.79
C ARG A 114 0.63 8.78 -22.81
N ILE A 115 1.57 9.66 -22.46
CA ILE A 115 2.30 10.46 -23.44
C ILE A 115 2.91 9.43 -24.37
N GLY A 116 2.32 9.30 -25.56
CA GLY A 116 2.87 8.48 -26.61
C GLY A 116 4.25 9.03 -26.94
N LEU A 117 5.28 8.35 -26.46
CA LEU A 117 6.64 8.60 -26.89
C LEU A 117 6.73 8.09 -28.34
N VAL A 118 6.40 8.97 -29.29
CA VAL A 118 6.77 8.78 -30.69
C VAL A 118 8.26 9.13 -30.77
N VAL A 119 9.10 8.12 -30.95
CA VAL A 119 10.46 8.32 -31.42
C VAL A 119 10.34 8.46 -32.95
N VAL A 120 10.46 9.68 -33.46
CA VAL A 120 10.59 9.97 -34.90
C VAL A 120 12.06 9.93 -35.26
#